data_AF-A0A1V0BHA0-F1
#
_entry.id   AF-A0A1V0BHA0-F1
#
_cell.length_a   1.000
_cell.length_b   1.000
_cell.length_c   1.000
_cell.angle_alpha   90.00
_cell.angle_beta   90.00
_cell.angle_gamma   90.00
#
_symmetry.space_group_name_H-M   'P 1'
#
loop_
_entity.id
_entity.type
_entity.pdbx_description
1 polymer ?
#
loop_
_entity_poly.entity_id
_entity_poly.type
_entity_poly.pdbx_seq_one_letter_code
_entity_poly.pdbx_strand_id
1 'polypeptide(L)'
;MKFLRFNSESTARAAFAEYLTEDNQWPAYIGNVAVDVIGTIHRPTGQIVQTPEGDAPQMAALPGFHINLSDSVPELVEFEIEQPSTPARVFFGAA
;
A
#
# COMPACT_ATOMS: atom_id res chain seq x y z
N MET A 1 -0.40 -13.83 2.58
CA MET A 1 -0.41 -12.36 2.36
C MET A 1 1.01 -11.85 2.48
N LYS A 2 1.45 -11.06 1.50
CA LYS A 2 2.76 -10.41 1.43
C LYS A 2 2.56 -8.90 1.38
N PHE A 3 3.51 -8.17 1.94
CA PHE A 3 3.46 -6.72 2.05
C PHE A 3 4.64 -6.18 1.28
N LEU A 4 4.37 -5.35 0.27
CA LEU A 4 5.41 -4.72 -0.52
C LEU A 4 5.55 -3.26 -0.09
N ARG A 5 6.79 -2.78 -0.04
CA ARG A 5 7.08 -1.36 0.15
C ARG A 5 8.06 -0.86 -0.90
N PHE A 6 7.69 0.25 -1.51
CA PHE A 6 8.49 0.96 -2.49
C PHE A 6 8.85 2.35 -1.97
N ASN A 7 9.94 2.92 -2.46
CA ASN A 7 10.34 4.29 -2.13
C ASN A 7 9.36 5.34 -2.67
N SER A 8 8.65 5.03 -3.77
CA SER A 8 7.66 5.91 -4.40
C SER A 8 6.68 5.11 -5.27
N GLU A 9 5.57 5.73 -5.69
CA GLU A 9 4.67 5.13 -6.68
C GLU A 9 5.39 4.85 -8.02
N SER A 10 6.27 5.74 -8.45
CA SER A 10 7.05 5.55 -9.69
C SER A 10 7.91 4.28 -9.63
N THR A 11 8.57 4.04 -8.50
CA THR A 11 9.34 2.81 -8.27
C THR A 11 8.44 1.58 -8.28
N ALA A 12 7.25 1.66 -7.66
CA ALA A 12 6.27 0.58 -7.71
C ALA A 12 5.80 0.30 -9.14
N ARG A 13 5.50 1.34 -9.93
CA ARG A 13 5.08 1.20 -11.34
C ARG A 13 6.18 0.58 -12.20
N ALA A 14 7.43 0.95 -11.98
CA ALA A 14 8.57 0.35 -12.67
C ALA A 14 8.70 -1.15 -12.35
N ALA A 15 8.56 -1.54 -11.08
CA ALA A 15 8.58 -2.95 -10.66
C ALA A 15 7.39 -3.76 -11.23
N PHE A 16 6.24 -3.11 -11.39
CA PHE A 16 5.02 -3.73 -11.94
C PHE A 16 4.88 -3.61 -13.46
N ALA A 17 5.87 -3.05 -14.17
CA ALA A 17 5.69 -2.61 -15.57
C ALA A 17 5.12 -3.69 -16.50
N GLU A 18 5.51 -4.95 -16.32
CA GLU A 18 5.03 -6.08 -17.12
C GLU A 18 3.61 -6.56 -16.76
N TYR A 19 3.10 -6.14 -15.60
CA TYR A 19 1.79 -6.55 -15.08
C TYR A 19 0.73 -5.44 -15.17
N LEU A 20 1.12 -4.21 -15.50
CA LEU A 20 0.16 -3.13 -15.70
C LEU A 20 -0.75 -3.44 -16.90
N THR A 21 -2.00 -3.00 -16.84
CA THR A 21 -2.91 -3.13 -17.97
C THR A 21 -2.43 -2.27 -19.15
N GLU A 22 -2.99 -2.48 -20.34
CA GLU A 22 -2.70 -1.67 -21.53
C GLU A 22 -2.93 -0.16 -21.27
N ASP A 23 -3.89 0.17 -20.41
CA ASP A 23 -4.21 1.54 -19.97
C ASP A 23 -3.35 2.03 -18.78
N ASN A 24 -2.25 1.35 -18.49
CA ASN A 24 -1.32 1.67 -17.39
C ASN A 24 -2.01 1.66 -16.01
N GLN A 25 -3.02 0.81 -15.81
CA GLN A 25 -3.70 0.61 -14.53
C GLN A 25 -3.05 -0.54 -13.76
N TRP A 26 -3.20 -0.51 -12.43
CA TRP A 26 -2.77 -1.61 -11.57
C TRP A 26 -3.60 -2.87 -11.87
N PRO A 27 -2.97 -4.05 -12.00
CA PRO A 27 -3.71 -5.30 -12.16
C PRO A 27 -4.48 -5.63 -10.89
N ALA A 28 -5.62 -6.30 -11.01
CA ALA A 28 -6.29 -6.92 -9.86
C ALA A 28 -5.60 -8.22 -9.43
N TYR A 29 -4.93 -8.90 -10.37
CA TYR A 29 -4.24 -10.18 -10.15
C TYR A 29 -2.97 -10.31 -11.01
N ILE A 30 -1.96 -10.98 -10.48
CA ILE A 30 -0.81 -11.52 -11.23
C ILE A 30 -0.93 -13.04 -11.18
N GLY A 31 -1.38 -13.66 -12.27
CA GLY A 31 -1.78 -15.06 -12.26
C GLY A 31 -2.91 -15.31 -11.25
N ASN A 32 -2.65 -16.10 -10.21
CA ASN A 32 -3.59 -16.38 -9.12
C ASN A 32 -3.35 -15.52 -7.86
N VAL A 33 -2.38 -14.60 -7.90
CA VAL A 33 -2.03 -13.73 -6.78
C VAL A 33 -2.84 -12.44 -6.87
N ALA A 34 -3.68 -12.16 -5.87
CA ALA A 34 -4.44 -10.92 -5.79
C ALA A 34 -3.52 -9.74 -5.47
N VAL A 35 -3.79 -8.58 -6.07
CA VAL A 35 -3.03 -7.34 -5.90
C VAL A 35 -3.93 -6.28 -5.28
N ASP A 36 -3.60 -5.88 -4.06
CA ASP A 36 -4.29 -4.84 -3.30
C ASP A 36 -3.39 -3.61 -3.20
N VAL A 37 -3.65 -2.58 -4.02
CA VAL A 37 -2.89 -1.32 -3.97
C VAL A 37 -3.37 -0.45 -2.83
N ILE A 38 -2.51 -0.24 -1.83
CA ILE A 38 -2.80 0.60 -0.64
C ILE A 38 -2.37 2.05 -0.88
N GLY A 39 -1.25 2.23 -1.57
CA GLY A 39 -0.67 3.52 -1.89
C GLY A 39 0.08 4.18 -0.73
N THR A 40 -0.03 5.51 -0.64
CA THR A 40 0.65 6.30 0.38
C THR A 40 -0.17 6.34 1.67
N ILE A 41 0.40 5.80 2.75
CA ILE A 41 -0.25 5.79 4.06
C ILE A 41 -0.09 7.17 4.71
N HIS A 42 -1.17 7.69 5.31
CA HIS A 42 -1.14 8.96 6.04
C HIS A 42 -1.43 8.73 7.52
N ARG A 43 -0.73 9.47 8.39
CA ARG A 43 -0.94 9.43 9.85
C ARG A 43 -1.12 10.84 10.41
N PRO A 44 -1.85 11.00 11.53
CA PRO A 44 -1.87 12.25 12.26
C PRO A 44 -0.46 12.66 12.70
N THR A 45 -0.15 13.94 12.58
CA THR A 45 1.10 14.54 13.09
C THR A 45 1.05 14.79 14.60
N GLY A 46 -0.16 14.77 15.19
CA GLY A 46 -0.43 15.17 16.56
C GLY A 46 -0.88 16.64 16.68
N GLN A 47 -0.82 17.41 15.59
CA GLN A 47 -1.37 18.76 15.54
C GLN A 47 -2.84 18.73 15.13
N ILE A 48 -3.62 19.68 15.65
CA ILE A 48 -5.00 19.94 15.25
C ILE A 48 -5.00 21.22 14.41
N VAL A 49 -5.73 21.21 13.31
CA VAL A 49 -5.95 22.36 12.42
C VAL A 49 -7.43 22.71 12.38
N GLN A 50 -7.74 24.00 12.29
CA GLN A 50 -9.10 24.48 12.07
C GLN A 50 -9.45 24.38 10.59
N THR A 51 -10.53 23.67 10.27
CA THR A 51 -11.14 23.64 8.94
C THR A 51 -12.52 24.29 8.99
N PRO A 52 -13.14 24.62 7.84
CA PRO A 52 -14.51 25.14 7.80
C PRO A 52 -15.55 24.22 8.47
N GLU A 53 -15.27 22.93 8.54
CA GLU A 53 -16.12 21.89 9.15
C GLU A 53 -15.82 21.65 10.64
N GLY A 54 -14.77 22.25 11.19
CA GLY A 54 -14.35 22.12 12.59
C GLY A 54 -12.88 21.76 12.76
N ASP A 55 -12.51 21.38 13.99
CA ASP A 55 -11.15 20.95 14.31
C ASP A 55 -10.88 19.55 13.73
N ALA A 56 -9.80 19.42 12.96
CA ALA A 56 -9.38 18.16 12.35
C ALA A 56 -7.89 17.87 12.63
N PRO A 57 -7.48 16.60 12.73
CA PRO A 57 -6.06 16.26 12.84
C PRO A 57 -5.32 16.61 11.54
N GLN A 58 -4.17 17.25 11.68
CA GLN A 58 -3.26 17.42 10.56
C GLN A 58 -2.67 16.06 10.19
N MET A 59 -2.83 15.65 8.94
CA MET A 59 -2.32 14.39 8.42
C MET A 59 -1.01 14.62 7.66
N ALA A 60 -0.06 13.70 7.81
CA ALA A 60 1.17 13.68 7.01
C ALA A 60 1.37 12.30 6.36
N ALA A 61 1.88 12.32 5.13
CA ALA A 61 2.26 11.13 4.41
C ALA A 61 3.45 10.43 5.09
N LEU A 62 3.34 9.11 5.25
CA LEU A 62 4.48 8.27 5.57
C LEU A 62 5.33 8.03 4.32
N PRO A 63 6.66 7.93 4.44
CA PRO A 63 7.52 7.66 3.29
C PRO A 63 7.25 6.30 2.65
N GLY A 64 6.98 6.31 1.35
CA GLY A 64 6.87 5.14 0.49
C GLY A 64 5.47 4.89 -0.06
N PHE A 65 5.37 3.81 -0.84
CA PHE A 65 4.14 3.34 -1.49
C PHE A 65 3.96 1.86 -1.21
N HIS A 66 2.73 1.43 -0.94
CA HIS A 66 2.46 0.10 -0.40
C HIS A 66 1.46 -0.68 -1.27
N ILE A 67 1.75 -1.95 -1.48
CA ILE A 67 0.89 -2.90 -2.19
C ILE A 67 0.91 -4.21 -1.40
N ASN A 68 -0.25 -4.82 -1.18
CA ASN A 68 -0.34 -6.15 -0.59
C ASN A 68 -0.59 -7.17 -1.70
N LEU A 69 0.00 -8.35 -1.54
CA LEU A 69 -0.26 -9.50 -2.40
C LEU A 69 -0.87 -10.65 -1.58
N SER A 70 -1.73 -11.47 -2.17
CA SER A 70 -2.24 -12.66 -1.46
C SER A 70 -1.12 -13.69 -1.20
N ASP A 71 -0.14 -13.79 -2.09
CA ASP A 71 1.03 -14.66 -2.03
C ASP A 71 2.26 -13.99 -2.68
N SER A 72 3.44 -14.62 -2.63
CA SER A 72 4.66 -14.11 -3.26
C SER A 72 4.60 -14.17 -4.79
N VAL A 73 5.16 -13.15 -5.44
CA VAL A 73 5.46 -13.14 -6.88
C VAL A 73 6.99 -13.06 -7.00
N PRO A 74 7.67 -14.04 -7.65
CA PRO A 74 9.13 -14.14 -7.66
C PRO A 74 9.86 -12.85 -8.02
N GLU A 75 9.34 -12.11 -8.99
CA GLU A 75 9.90 -10.86 -9.52
C GLU A 75 9.74 -9.67 -8.56
N LEU A 76 8.91 -9.80 -7.52
CA LEU A 76 8.59 -8.74 -6.56
C LEU A 76 9.11 -9.04 -5.15
N VAL A 77 9.77 -10.19 -4.94
CA VAL A 77 10.24 -10.63 -3.61
C VAL A 77 11.20 -9.62 -2.97
N GLU A 78 12.00 -8.90 -3.76
CA GLU A 78 12.94 -7.90 -3.24
C GLU A 78 12.25 -6.72 -2.52
N PHE A 79 10.96 -6.48 -2.83
CA PHE A 79 10.16 -5.42 -2.22
C PHE A 79 9.34 -5.92 -1.03
N GLU A 80 9.34 -7.23 -0.76
CA GLU A 80 8.65 -7.81 0.39
C GLU A 80 9.28 -7.30 1.70
N ILE A 81 8.41 -6.80 2.59
CA ILE A 81 8.76 -6.46 3.96
C ILE A 81 8.13 -7.45 4.92
N GLU A 82 8.70 -7.55 6.12
CA GLU A 82 8.06 -8.26 7.22
C GLU A 82 6.65 -7.70 7.47
N GLN A 83 5.73 -8.59 7.81
CA GLN A 83 4.37 -8.20 8.13
C GLN A 83 4.36 -7.12 9.21
N PRO A 84 3.73 -5.95 8.97
CA PRO A 84 3.65 -4.91 9.98
C PRO A 84 2.92 -5.41 11.23
N SER A 85 3.54 -5.24 12.40
CA SER A 85 2.96 -5.67 13.68
C SER A 85 1.83 -4.79 14.19
N THR A 86 1.57 -3.64 13.55
CA THR A 86 0.54 -2.66 13.97
C THR A 86 -0.04 -1.85 12.80
N PRO A 87 -1.36 -1.89 12.59
CA PRO A 87 -2.11 -3.08 12.25
C PRO A 87 -1.97 -3.41 10.75
N ALA A 88 -1.64 -4.66 10.44
CA ALA A 88 -1.74 -5.24 9.10
C ALA A 88 -3.17 -5.77 8.87
N ARG A 89 -4.16 -4.89 8.64
CA ARG A 89 -5.56 -5.22 8.31
C ARG A 89 -6.22 -6.26 9.26
N VAL A 90 -6.96 -5.79 10.26
CA VAL A 90 -7.84 -6.67 11.08
C VAL A 90 -9.17 -6.86 10.33
N PHE A 91 -9.46 -8.08 9.89
CA PHE A 91 -10.79 -8.42 9.37
C PHE A 91 -11.76 -8.63 10.54
N PHE A 92 -12.96 -8.06 10.45
CA PHE A 92 -13.99 -8.31 11.45
C PHE A 92 -14.30 -9.82 11.49
N GLY A 93 -14.12 -10.46 12.65
CA GLY A 93 -14.38 -11.90 12.85
C GLY A 93 -13.18 -12.85 12.69
N ALA A 94 -11.98 -12.35 12.40
CA ALA A 94 -10.77 -13.17 12.54
C ALA A 94 -10.37 -13.22 14.03
N ALA A 95 -10.59 -14.38 14.67
CA ALA A 95 -10.12 -14.69 16.01
C ALA A 95 -8.65 -15.16 15.99
#